data_AF-A0A4Q3A7L4-F1
#
_entry.id   AF-A0A4Q3A7L4-F1
#
_cell.length_a   1.000
_cell.length_b   1.000
_cell.length_c   1.000
_cell.angle_alpha   90.00
_cell.angle_beta   90.00
_cell.angle_gamma   90.00
#
_symmetry.space_group_name_H-M   'P 1'
#
loop_
_entity.id
_entity.type
_entity.pdbx_description
1 polymer ?
#
loop_
_entity_poly.entity_id
_entity_poly.type
_entity_poly.pdbx_seq_one_letter_code
_entity_poly.pdbx_strand_id
1 'polypeptide(L)' 'MGKIDDEGSVAGAKAEYLVRAARLGRPPLPWAWAIYKAGDAVAYEQGEQFYRSAEDAWAAGRAALQRRR' A
#
# COMPACT_ATOMS: atom_id res chain seq x y z
N MET A 1 -14.86 4.00 -11.34
CA MET A 1 -15.24 2.63 -10.93
C MET A 1 -13.97 1.88 -10.56
N GLY A 2 -13.87 1.40 -9.33
CA GLY A 2 -12.72 0.65 -8.82
C GLY A 2 -12.53 0.94 -7.33
N LYS A 3 -13.35 0.27 -6.52
CA LYS A 3 -13.31 0.31 -5.05
C LYS A 3 -11.92 -0.09 -4.55
N ILE A 4 -11.54 0.56 -3.45
CA ILE A 4 -10.44 0.18 -2.57
C ILE A 4 -10.75 -1.20 -1.98
N ASP A 5 -9.94 -2.20 -2.32
CA ASP A 5 -10.00 -3.53 -1.73
C ASP A 5 -8.72 -3.73 -0.90
N ASP A 6 -8.93 -3.86 0.42
CA ASP A 6 -7.95 -4.09 1.50
C ASP A 6 -7.23 -2.86 2.10
N GLU A 7 -7.91 -2.22 3.06
CA GLU A 7 -7.32 -1.27 4.02
C GLU A 7 -6.84 -2.03 5.26
N GLY A 8 -5.71 -2.71 5.15
CA GLY A 8 -5.02 -3.30 6.30
C GLY A 8 -4.37 -2.22 7.17
N SER A 9 -5.14 -1.59 8.06
CA SER A 9 -4.61 -0.66 9.06
C SER A 9 -3.85 -1.44 10.13
N VAL A 10 -2.52 -1.31 10.18
CA VAL A 10 -1.72 -1.91 11.25
C VAL A 10 -1.96 -1.10 12.52
N ALA A 11 -2.83 -1.62 13.38
CA ALA A 11 -3.14 -1.05 14.68
C ALA A 11 -1.93 -1.12 15.63
N GLY A 12 -1.11 -0.08 15.58
CA GLY A 12 -0.15 0.32 16.60
C GLY A 12 -0.25 1.83 16.75
N ALA A 13 -0.56 2.29 17.96
CA ALA A 13 -0.87 3.67 18.33
C ALA A 13 -0.17 4.75 17.47
N LYS A 14 -0.97 5.64 16.86
CA LYS A 14 -0.51 6.84 16.13
C LYS A 14 0.43 6.54 14.95
N ALA A 15 0.10 5.57 14.11
CA ALA A 15 0.78 5.41 12.84
C ALA A 15 0.44 6.61 11.93
N GLU A 16 1.37 7.55 11.79
CA GLU A 16 1.28 8.67 10.84
C GLU A 16 1.20 8.21 9.39
N TYR A 17 1.42 6.92 9.13
CA TYR A 17 1.52 6.33 7.80
C TYR A 17 0.68 5.06 7.69
N LEU A 18 -0.05 4.91 6.57
CA LEU A 18 -0.92 3.80 6.22
C LEU A 18 -0.39 3.12 4.96
N VAL A 19 -0.29 1.80 4.95
CA VAL A 19 0.08 1.02 3.76
C VAL A 19 -1.19 0.48 3.10
N ARG A 20 -1.34 0.66 1.79
CA ARG A 20 -2.41 0.03 1.00
C ARG A 20 -1.81 -0.71 -0.19
N ALA A 21 -2.39 -1.86 -0.52
CA ALA A 21 -2.17 -2.49 -1.81
C ALA A 21 -3.06 -1.81 -2.85
N ALA A 22 -2.48 -1.40 -3.97
CA ALA A 22 -3.16 -0.72 -5.05
C ALA A 22 -2.97 -1.49 -6.37
N ARG A 23 -4.00 -1.46 -7.22
CA ARG A 23 -3.99 -2.11 -8.54
C ARG A 23 -3.95 -1.04 -9.63
N LEU A 24 -2.85 -0.96 -10.38
CA LEU A 24 -2.58 0.11 -11.35
C LEU A 24 -2.97 -0.27 -12.78
N GLY A 25 -4.18 0.07 -13.25
CA GLY A 25 -4.55 0.01 -14.69
C GLY A 25 -5.54 -1.08 -15.16
N ARG A 26 -5.39 -1.60 -16.39
CA ARG A 26 -6.16 -2.69 -17.03
C ARG A 26 -5.41 -4.06 -17.06
N PRO A 27 -6.11 -5.21 -16.93
CA PRO A 27 -5.52 -6.56 -16.77
C PRO A 27 -4.47 -6.96 -17.83
N PRO A 28 -3.49 -7.84 -17.50
CA PRO A 28 -3.28 -8.53 -16.23
C PRO A 28 -2.51 -7.63 -15.26
N LEU A 29 -3.17 -7.20 -14.18
CA LEU A 29 -2.68 -6.10 -13.36
C LEU A 29 -1.82 -6.59 -12.21
N PRO A 30 -0.54 -6.23 -12.18
CA PRO A 30 0.23 -6.43 -10.98
C PRO A 30 -0.27 -5.52 -9.85
N TRP A 31 -0.24 -6.07 -8.64
CA TRP A 31 -0.44 -5.34 -7.41
C TRP A 31 0.81 -4.52 -7.09
N ALA A 32 0.65 -3.31 -6.59
CA ALA A 32 1.72 -2.51 -6.02
C ALA A 32 1.32 -2.08 -4.61
N TRP A 33 2.27 -1.63 -3.79
CA TRP A 33 1.95 -1.01 -2.52
C TRP A 33 2.11 0.50 -2.59
N ALA A 34 1.35 1.22 -1.79
CA ALA A 34 1.49 2.65 -1.61
C ALA A 34 1.35 3.00 -0.12
N ILE A 35 2.18 3.92 0.34
CA ILE A 35 2.18 4.46 1.68
C ILE A 35 1.51 5.83 1.62
N TYR A 36 0.51 6.03 2.46
CA TYR A 36 -0.24 7.28 2.62
C TYR A 36 0.08 7.86 3.98
N LYS A 37 0.12 9.18 4.09
CA LYS A 37 0.14 9.83 5.41
C LYS A 37 -1.29 9.89 5.95
N ALA A 38 -1.47 9.70 7.26
CA ALA A 38 -2.78 9.80 7.89
C ALA A 38 -3.36 11.21 7.69
N GLY A 39 -4.47 11.31 6.97
CA GLY A 39 -5.11 12.58 6.60
C GLY A 39 -4.80 13.07 5.18
N ASP A 40 -3.86 12.45 4.48
CA ASP A 40 -3.53 12.77 3.08
C ASP A 40 -4.21 11.81 2.10
N ALA A 41 -4.76 12.37 1.03
CA ALA A 41 -5.32 11.60 -0.10
C ALA A 41 -4.24 11.19 -1.12
N VAL A 42 -3.04 11.76 -1.02
CA VAL A 42 -1.93 11.53 -1.94
C VAL A 42 -1.01 10.46 -1.36
N ALA A 43 -0.61 9.49 -2.18
CA ALA A 43 0.41 8.53 -1.80
C ALA A 43 1.72 9.27 -1.54
N TYR A 44 2.23 9.16 -0.33
CA TYR A 44 3.54 9.68 0.07
C TYR A 44 4.66 8.89 -0.62
N GLU A 45 4.49 7.57 -0.76
CA GLU A 45 5.41 6.70 -1.47
C GLU A 45 4.65 5.57 -2.17
N GLN A 46 5.15 5.09 -3.29
CA GLN A 46 4.59 3.97 -4.02
C GLN A 46 5.71 3.02 -4.45
N GLY A 47 5.45 1.72 -4.34
CA GLY A 47 6.34 0.69 -4.86
C GLY A 47 6.32 0.71 -6.38
N GLU A 48 7.51 0.87 -6.98
CA GLU A 48 7.70 0.70 -8.43
C GLU A 48 7.67 -0.79 -8.84
N GLN A 49 7.79 -1.69 -7.87
CA GLN A 49 7.72 -3.13 -8.08
C GLN A 49 6.28 -3.64 -8.12
N PHE A 50 6.10 -4.61 -9.01
CA PHE A 50 4.84 -5.19 -9.38
C PHE A 50 4.75 -6.63 -8.87
N TYR A 51 3.71 -6.89 -8.09
CA TYR A 51 3.49 -8.13 -7.37
C TYR A 51 2.32 -8.90 -7.96
N ARG A 52 2.37 -10.23 -7.85
CA ARG A 52 1.32 -11.12 -8.38
C ARG A 52 0.07 -11.18 -7.48
N SER A 53 0.17 -10.74 -6.23
CA SER A 53 -0.89 -10.84 -5.22
C SER A 53 -0.95 -9.59 -4.33
N ALA A 54 -2.14 -9.26 -3.83
CA ALA A 54 -2.37 -8.17 -2.89
C ALA A 54 -1.57 -8.33 -1.59
N GLU A 55 -1.54 -9.55 -1.03
CA GLU A 55 -0.78 -9.87 0.19
C GLU A 55 0.72 -9.62 0.03
N ASP A 56 1.29 -9.97 -1.11
CA ASP A 56 2.72 -9.80 -1.38
C ASP A 56 3.07 -8.31 -1.49
N ALA A 57 2.23 -7.54 -2.19
CA ALA A 57 2.34 -6.09 -2.22
C ALA A 57 2.21 -5.49 -0.81
N TRP A 58 1.20 -5.88 -0.03
CA TRP A 58 0.99 -5.36 1.32
C TRP A 58 2.15 -5.69 2.26
N ALA A 59 2.67 -6.93 2.22
CA ALA A 59 3.83 -7.35 2.99
C ALA A 59 5.08 -6.54 2.62
N ALA A 60 5.31 -6.30 1.32
CA ALA A 60 6.40 -5.47 0.83
C ALA A 60 6.27 -4.01 1.29
N GLY A 61 5.08 -3.42 1.20
CA GLY A 61 4.82 -2.06 1.68
C GLY A 61 4.99 -1.92 3.19
N ARG A 62 4.60 -2.93 3.96
CA ARG A 62 4.88 -3.00 5.40
C ARG A 62 6.38 -3.09 5.69
N ALA A 63 7.12 -3.91 4.95
CA ALA A 63 8.58 -4.00 5.11
C ALA A 63 9.26 -2.68 4.76
N ALA A 64 8.80 -1.97 3.73
CA ALA A 64 9.27 -0.63 3.37
C ALA A 64 9.01 0.38 4.49
N LEU A 65 7.80 0.39 5.07
CA LEU A 65 7.45 1.24 6.20
C LEU A 65 8.30 0.94 7.45
N GLN A 66 8.56 -0.34 7.74
CA GLN A 66 9.37 -0.75 8.89
C GLN A 66 10.86 -0.39 8.73
N ARG A 67 11.42 -0.44 7.53
CA ARG A 67 12.81 -0.02 7.26
C ARG A 67 13.05 1.48 7.46
N ARG A 68 11.99 2.29 7.45
CA ARG A 68 12.06 3.75 7.63
C ARG A 68 11.98 4.20 9.09
N ARG A 69 11.68 3.28 10.03
CA ARG A 69 11.60 3.57 11.46
C ARG A 69 12.92 3.26 12.14
#